data_AF-A0A7Y1TA81-F1
#
_entry.id   AF-A0A7Y1TA81-F1
#
_cell.length_a   1.000
_cell.length_b   1.000
_cell.length_c   1.000
_cell.angle_alpha   90.00
_cell.angle_beta   90.00
_cell.angle_gamma   90.00
#
_symmetry.space_group_name_H-M   'P 1'
#
loop_
_entity.id
_entity.type
_entity.pdbx_description
1 polymer ?
#
loop_
_entity_poly.entity_id
_entity_poly.type
_entity_poly.pdbx_seq_one_letter_code
_entity_poly.pdbx_strand_id
1 'polypeptide(L)' 'MLVFGHRGAAGEAPENTVVGVRRAIEAGVTRIEIDLRLTADAQLAVLHDRSLWRTAARRANIDEIHSRELAGTDASHA' A
#
# COMPACT_ATOMS: atom_id res chain seq x y z
N MET A 1 -3.84 13.41 -22.58
CA MET A 1 -4.44 12.73 -21.41
C MET A 1 -3.31 12.27 -20.50
N LEU A 2 -3.41 12.52 -19.20
CA LEU A 2 -2.44 11.99 -18.22
C LEU A 2 -2.97 10.67 -17.65
N VAL A 3 -2.09 9.68 -17.53
CA VAL A 3 -2.40 8.38 -16.92
C VAL A 3 -1.65 8.28 -15.60
N PHE A 4 -2.37 7.88 -14.55
CA PHE A 4 -1.85 7.65 -13.21
C PHE A 4 -2.17 6.22 -12.80
N GLY A 5 -1.17 5.47 -12.33
CA GLY A 5 -1.35 4.19 -11.69
C GLY A 5 -1.89 4.43 -10.28
N HIS A 6 -3.21 4.34 -10.13
CA HIS A 6 -3.89 4.48 -8.84
C HIS A 6 -3.46 3.33 -7.92
N ARG A 7 -2.74 3.68 -6.86
CA ARG A 7 -2.08 2.75 -5.91
C ARG A 7 -1.13 1.78 -6.60
N GLY A 8 -0.46 2.21 -7.67
CA GLY A 8 0.25 1.35 -8.60
C GLY A 8 -0.68 0.72 -9.65
N ALA A 9 -0.46 -0.55 -9.99
CA ALA A 9 -1.35 -1.31 -10.87
C ALA A 9 -2.35 -2.14 -10.04
N ALA A 10 -3.17 -1.48 -9.21
CA ALA A 10 -4.05 -2.15 -8.25
C ALA A 10 -5.07 -3.15 -8.84
N GLY A 11 -5.32 -3.09 -10.15
CA GLY A 11 -6.13 -4.08 -10.87
C GLY A 11 -5.37 -5.34 -11.31
N GLU A 12 -4.04 -5.36 -11.17
CA GLU A 12 -3.16 -6.42 -11.68
C GLU A 12 -2.20 -6.97 -10.62
N ALA A 13 -1.95 -6.23 -9.54
CA ALA A 13 -1.06 -6.59 -8.46
C ALA A 13 -1.53 -5.91 -7.16
N PRO A 14 -1.10 -6.41 -5.97
CA PRO A 14 -1.50 -5.84 -4.69
C PRO A 14 -1.26 -4.33 -4.63
N GLU A 15 -2.30 -3.58 -4.32
CA GLU A 15 -2.27 -2.12 -4.26
C GLU A 15 -1.22 -1.61 -3.26
N ASN A 16 -0.68 -0.41 -3.49
CA ASN A 16 0.22 0.25 -2.55
C ASN A 16 1.49 -0.58 -2.19
N THR A 17 1.88 -1.52 -3.05
CA THR A 17 3.12 -2.32 -2.92
C THR A 17 4.15 -1.95 -3.98
N VAL A 18 5.44 -2.23 -3.69
CA VAL A 18 6.52 -2.09 -4.69
C VAL A 18 6.26 -2.98 -5.92
N VAL A 19 5.61 -4.14 -5.75
CA VAL A 19 5.24 -5.02 -6.86
C VAL A 19 4.20 -4.35 -7.75
N GLY A 20 3.14 -3.77 -7.18
CA GLY A 20 2.13 -3.01 -7.92
C GLY A 20 2.71 -1.78 -8.63
N VAL A 21 3.67 -1.10 -8.01
CA VAL A 21 4.42 0.01 -8.61
C VAL A 21 5.23 -0.45 -9.81
N ARG A 22 6.01 -1.54 -9.68
CA ARG A 22 6.81 -2.09 -10.78
C ARG A 22 5.93 -2.52 -11.96
N ARG A 23 4.81 -3.18 -11.67
CA ARG A 23 3.85 -3.59 -12.71
C ARG A 23 3.29 -2.40 -13.49
N ALA A 24 2.97 -1.30 -12.82
CA ALA A 24 2.51 -0.07 -13.49
C ALA A 24 3.59 0.52 -14.41
N ILE A 25 4.85 0.54 -13.95
CA ILE A 25 5.99 1.01 -14.75
C ILE A 25 6.20 0.14 -15.99
N GLU A 26 6.13 -1.18 -15.84
CA GLU A 26 6.22 -2.14 -16.96
C GLU A 26 5.10 -1.96 -17.98
N ALA A 27 3.91 -1.53 -17.53
CA ALA A 27 2.78 -1.19 -18.40
C ALA A 27 2.92 0.19 -19.09
N GLY A 28 4.04 0.90 -18.89
CA GLY A 28 4.30 2.20 -19.51
C GLY A 28 3.72 3.41 -18.75
N VAL A 29 3.21 3.20 -17.54
CA VAL A 29 2.68 4.29 -16.70
C VAL A 29 3.85 5.09 -16.10
N THR A 30 3.79 6.42 -16.23
CA THR A 30 4.86 7.33 -15.80
C THR A 30 4.54 8.10 -14.52
N ARG A 31 3.32 7.95 -13.98
CA ARG A 31 2.87 8.62 -12.76
C ARG A 31 2.15 7.61 -11.88
N ILE A 32 2.46 7.59 -10.61
CA ILE A 32 1.90 6.64 -9.66
C ILE A 32 1.35 7.42 -8.49
N GLU A 33 0.13 7.09 -8.11
CA GLU A 33 -0.50 7.57 -6.89
C GLU A 33 -0.31 6.49 -5.81
N ILE A 34 -0.11 6.95 -4.57
CA ILE A 34 0.00 6.11 -3.38
C ILE A 34 -0.68 6.80 -2.21
N ASP A 35 -1.19 6.02 -1.28
CA ASP A 35 -1.82 6.51 -0.06
C ASP A 35 -0.86 6.46 1.12
N LEU A 36 -0.87 7.48 1.96
CA LEU A 36 -0.02 7.56 3.16
C LEU A 36 -0.84 7.61 4.43
N ARG A 37 -0.37 6.89 5.45
CA ARG A 37 -0.85 6.98 6.84
C ARG A 37 0.33 6.98 7.81
N LEU A 38 0.05 7.34 9.06
CA LEU A 38 1.03 7.28 10.14
C LEU A 38 0.80 6.03 10.99
N THR A 39 1.90 5.39 11.37
CA THR A 39 1.95 4.33 12.40
C THR A 39 1.86 4.93 13.81
N ALA A 40 1.76 4.07 14.84
CA ALA A 40 1.76 4.48 16.24
C ALA A 40 3.02 5.27 16.65
N ASP A 41 4.17 4.98 16.02
CA ASP A 41 5.44 5.70 16.16
C ASP A 41 5.67 6.79 15.10
N ALA A 42 4.59 7.30 14.52
CA ALA A 42 4.59 8.42 13.57
C ALA A 42 5.48 8.23 12.34
N GLN A 43 5.69 6.99 11.89
CA GLN A 43 6.36 6.69 10.63
C GLN A 43 5.34 6.63 9.49
N LEU A 44 5.78 7.00 8.28
CA LEU A 44 4.93 6.90 7.09
C LEU A 44 4.78 5.44 6.64
N ALA A 45 3.55 5.01 6.47
CA ALA A 45 3.17 3.74 5.88
C ALA A 45 2.40 3.97 4.58
N VAL A 46 2.69 3.18 3.56
CA VAL A 46 2.00 3.20 2.27
C VAL A 46 0.78 2.27 2.36
N LEU A 47 -0.39 2.83 2.65
CA LEU A 47 -1.61 2.10 2.96
C LEU A 47 -2.84 3.02 2.85
N HIS A 48 -3.88 2.56 2.15
CA HIS A 48 -5.12 3.33 2.01
C HIS A 48 -6.02 3.27 3.26
N ASP A 49 -6.33 2.06 3.73
CA ASP A 49 -7.32 1.84 4.77
C ASP A 49 -6.75 2.19 6.15
N ARG A 50 -7.62 2.56 7.10
CA ARG A 50 -7.20 2.65 8.50
C ARG A 50 -6.92 1.28 9.11
N SER A 51 -7.73 0.29 8.73
CA SER A 51 -7.62 -1.10 9.20
C SER A 51 -6.73 -1.91 8.26
N LEU A 52 -5.92 -2.81 8.82
CA LEU A 52 -5.12 -3.77 8.07
C LEU A 52 -5.91 -5.00 7.59
N TRP A 53 -7.23 -5.05 7.85
CA TRP A 53 -8.03 -6.25 7.59
C TRP A 53 -8.09 -6.62 6.11
N ARG A 54 -8.35 -5.65 5.22
CA ARG A 54 -8.56 -5.92 3.79
C ARG A 54 -7.30 -6.41 3.09
N THR A 55 -6.19 -5.68 3.23
CA THR A 55 -4.95 -5.96 2.48
C THR A 55 -4.02 -6.95 3.17
N ALA A 56 -4.18 -7.19 4.48
CA ALA A 56 -3.27 -8.01 5.27
C ALA A 56 -3.93 -9.04 6.19
N ALA A 57 -5.26 -9.21 6.14
CA ALA A 57 -6.02 -10.12 7.02
C ALA A 57 -5.75 -9.93 8.52
N ARG A 58 -5.28 -8.75 8.92
CA ARG A 58 -4.83 -8.46 10.29
C ARG A 58 -5.83 -7.56 11.00
N ARG A 59 -6.33 -8.02 12.16
CA ARG A 59 -7.26 -7.25 13.00
C ARG A 59 -6.52 -6.23 13.86
N ALA A 60 -6.13 -5.12 13.23
CA ALA A 60 -5.54 -3.97 13.90
C ALA A 60 -5.69 -2.72 13.02
N ASN A 61 -5.63 -1.54 13.62
CA ASN A 61 -5.52 -0.30 12.87
C ASN A 61 -4.06 0.14 12.75
N ILE A 62 -3.76 0.89 11.69
CA ILE A 62 -2.41 1.37 11.41
C ILE A 62 -1.87 2.31 12.50
N ASP A 63 -2.76 3.11 13.10
CA ASP A 63 -2.47 4.05 14.19
C ASP A 63 -2.24 3.36 15.55
N GLU A 64 -2.39 2.03 15.61
CA GLU A 64 -2.18 1.20 16.80
C GLU A 64 -0.89 0.34 16.72
N ILE A 65 -0.23 0.30 15.56
CA ILE A 65 0.93 -0.57 15.30
C ILE A 65 2.20 0.26 15.12
N HIS A 66 3.30 -0.16 15.75
CA HIS A 66 4.62 0.40 15.50
C HIS A 66 5.17 -0.04 14.13
N SER A 67 5.90 0.86 13.46
CA SER A 67 6.51 0.62 12.15
C SER A 67 7.32 -0.69 12.05
N ARG A 68 8.09 -1.01 13.10
CA ARG A 68 8.87 -2.25 13.18
C ARG A 68 8.02 -3.53 13.12
N GLU A 69 6.80 -3.46 13.64
CA GLU A 69 5.87 -4.59 13.67
C GLU A 69 5.03 -4.64 12.39
N LEU A 70 4.75 -3.47 11.80
CA LEU A 70 4.13 -3.39 10.49
C LEU A 70 5.00 -4.03 9.40
N ALA A 71 6.33 -3.84 9.45
CA ALA A 71 7.27 -4.33 8.44
C ALA A 71 7.25 -5.85 8.21
N GLY A 72 6.80 -6.64 9.19
CA GLY A 72 6.64 -8.09 9.08
C GLY A 72 5.28 -8.55 8.53
N THR A 73 4.43 -7.63 8.08
CA THR A 73 3.06 -7.93 7.63
C THR A 73 3.01 -8.17 6.12
N ASP A 74 2.34 -9.24 5.70
CA ASP A 74 2.02 -9.48 4.29
C ASP A 74 0.83 -8.62 3.85
N ALA A 75 1.03 -7.77 2.85
CA ALA A 75 0.04 -6.85 2.31
C ALA A 75 -0.59 -7.32 0.98
N SER A 76 -0.44 -8.61 0.63
CA SER A 76 -0.93 -9.21 -0.63
C SER A 76 -2.24 -10.00 -0.50
N HIS A 77 -3.00 -9.80 0.58
CA HIS A 77 -4.21 -10.59 0.85
C HIS A 77 -5.40 -10.24 -0.06
N ALA A 78 -5.41 -9.04 -0.65
CA ALA A 78 -6.50 -8.50 -1.47
C ALA A 78 -6.19 -8.54 -2.98
#